data_AF-A0A496V7B4-F1
#
_entry.id   AF-A0A496V7B4-F1
#
_cell.length_a   1.000
_cell.length_b   1.000
_cell.length_c   1.000
_cell.angle_alpha   90.00
_cell.angle_beta   90.00
_cell.angle_gamma   90.00
#
_symmetry.space_group_name_H-M   'P 1'
#
loop_
_entity.id
_entity.type
_entity.pdbx_description
1 polymer ?
#
loop_
_entity_poly.entity_id
_entity_poly.type
_entity_poly.pdbx_seq_one_letter_code
_entity_poly.pdbx_strand_id
1 'polypeptide(L)'
;MNKTKPLHVVAGVVYNSQGEILLARRPVHTHQGGLWEFPGGKCQTGEAVEQALARELEEELGIVVQQARPLIRISHAYPDKKVLLDVWHVEQWRGQAYGREGQTVQWCRPNSLKNKQFPAANHPIITAVQLPSLYLITPEPVSFQDKAFFYRLEACLDKQDISLVQLRAKNLSARDYCYCAEKALRLCDRQAAQLLINATAEMALSVGTHGVHLTSERLLASVERPLRDDLWVAASCHSLEEVEHANRIGVDLIVLGPVHATPSHSEASPLGWFEFCQLTELANCPVFALGGMNVEEVPKAWAHGGQGVAAIRALWGKP
;
A
#
# COMPACT_ATOMS: atom_id res chain seq x y z
N MET A 1 7.29 33.39 -1.67
CA MET A 1 7.36 32.23 -2.59
C MET A 1 5.99 32.08 -3.22
N ASN A 2 5.86 32.30 -4.53
CA ASN A 2 4.60 32.07 -5.24
C ASN A 2 4.22 30.59 -5.08
N LYS A 3 3.20 30.30 -4.28
CA LYS A 3 2.62 28.96 -4.14
C LYS A 3 1.81 28.68 -5.41
N THR A 4 2.48 28.30 -6.50
CA THR A 4 1.77 27.75 -7.66
C THR A 4 0.99 26.53 -7.17
N LYS A 5 -0.34 26.58 -7.30
CA LYS A 5 -1.23 25.48 -6.92
C LYS A 5 -0.75 24.21 -7.64
N PRO A 6 -0.61 23.06 -6.95
CA PRO A 6 -0.19 21.84 -7.62
C PRO A 6 -1.15 21.51 -8.76
N LEU A 7 -0.62 21.03 -9.87
CA LEU A 7 -1.42 20.51 -10.97
C LEU A 7 -2.11 19.24 -10.48
N HIS A 8 -3.44 19.28 -10.40
CA HIS A 8 -4.24 18.13 -9.97
C HIS A 8 -4.52 17.23 -11.17
N VAL A 9 -4.07 15.98 -11.08
CA VAL A 9 -4.23 14.95 -12.10
C VAL A 9 -4.96 13.78 -11.45
N VAL A 10 -6.02 13.32 -12.09
CA VAL A 10 -6.75 12.11 -11.69
C VAL A 10 -6.34 10.94 -12.57
N ALA A 11 -6.18 9.76 -12.00
CA ALA A 11 -5.86 8.55 -12.75
C ALA A 11 -6.70 7.36 -12.28
N GLY A 12 -7.09 6.50 -13.22
CA GLY A 12 -7.86 5.29 -12.96
C GLY A 12 -7.01 4.03 -13.03
N VAL A 13 -6.99 3.25 -11.94
CA VAL A 13 -6.58 1.86 -11.97
C VAL A 13 -7.83 1.01 -12.26
N VAL A 14 -8.04 0.73 -13.55
CA VAL A 14 -9.20 -0.01 -14.04
C VAL A 14 -8.93 -1.50 -14.04
N TYR A 15 -9.78 -2.28 -13.38
CA TYR A 15 -9.68 -3.74 -13.30
C TYR A 15 -10.65 -4.43 -14.24
N ASN A 16 -10.25 -5.56 -14.82
CA ASN A 16 -11.16 -6.49 -15.50
C ASN A 16 -11.59 -7.63 -14.55
N SER A 17 -12.49 -8.51 -15.02
CA SER A 17 -12.97 -9.66 -14.25
C SER A 17 -11.90 -10.72 -13.93
N GLN A 18 -10.70 -10.61 -14.50
CA GLN A 18 -9.56 -11.48 -14.23
C GLN A 18 -8.58 -10.87 -13.21
N GLY A 19 -8.89 -9.68 -12.66
CA GLY A 19 -8.02 -8.96 -11.73
C GLY A 19 -6.81 -8.30 -12.41
N GLU A 20 -6.84 -8.14 -13.73
CA GLU A 20 -5.80 -7.42 -14.47
C GLU A 20 -6.12 -5.93 -14.55
N ILE A 21 -5.07 -5.12 -14.60
CA ILE A 21 -5.14 -3.66 -14.67
C ILE A 21 -4.90 -3.19 -16.10
N LEU A 22 -5.73 -2.27 -16.58
CA LEU A 22 -5.53 -1.62 -17.87
C LEU A 22 -4.46 -0.54 -17.78
N LEU A 23 -3.44 -0.66 -18.62
CA LEU A 23 -2.42 0.37 -18.82
C LEU A 23 -2.50 0.96 -20.22
N ALA A 24 -2.12 2.21 -20.34
CA ALA A 24 -1.87 2.88 -21.61
C ALA A 24 -0.37 3.14 -21.79
N ARG A 25 0.09 3.21 -23.05
CA ARG A 25 1.46 3.60 -23.38
C ARG A 25 1.48 5.03 -23.89
N ARG A 26 2.30 5.87 -23.25
CA ARG A 26 2.47 7.28 -23.64
C ARG A 26 2.91 7.41 -25.09
N PRO A 27 2.32 8.32 -25.89
CA PRO A 27 2.82 8.61 -27.22
C PRO A 27 4.29 9.04 -27.17
N VAL A 28 5.11 8.54 -28.09
CA VAL A 28 6.58 8.72 -28.09
C VAL A 28 7.00 10.19 -28.06
N HIS A 29 6.18 11.08 -28.61
CA HIS A 29 6.47 12.52 -28.73
C HIS A 29 6.09 13.36 -27.49
N THR A 30 5.57 12.74 -26.43
CA THR A 30 5.19 13.45 -25.20
C THR A 30 6.33 13.45 -24.17
N HIS A 31 6.24 14.30 -23.15
CA HIS A 31 7.17 14.27 -22.00
C HIS A 31 7.14 12.87 -21.36
N GLN A 32 8.30 12.20 -21.28
CA GLN A 32 8.43 10.78 -20.88
C GLN A 32 7.70 9.77 -21.81
N GLY A 33 7.67 10.04 -23.12
CA GLY A 33 7.03 9.18 -24.12
C GLY A 33 7.56 7.73 -24.16
N GLY A 34 6.68 6.78 -24.47
CA GLY A 34 7.01 5.35 -24.56
C GLY A 34 6.93 4.56 -23.25
N LEU A 35 6.82 5.24 -22.09
CA LEU A 35 6.55 4.62 -20.79
C LEU A 35 5.09 4.16 -20.66
N TRP A 36 4.85 3.21 -19.76
CA TRP A 36 3.49 2.83 -19.36
C TRP A 36 2.94 3.84 -18.34
N GLU A 37 1.62 4.00 -18.33
CA GLU A 37 0.93 4.84 -17.36
C GLU A 37 -0.46 4.30 -17.02
N PHE A 38 -0.99 4.81 -15.91
CA PHE A 38 -2.38 4.65 -15.56
C PHE A 38 -3.18 5.73 -16.31
N PRO A 39 -4.23 5.35 -17.05
CA PRO A 39 -5.05 6.28 -17.82
C PRO A 39 -5.67 7.38 -16.96
N GLY A 40 -5.82 8.58 -17.51
CA GLY A 40 -6.37 9.73 -16.80
C GLY A 40 -5.70 11.05 -17.19
N GLY A 41 -6.20 12.14 -16.61
CA GLY A 41 -5.78 13.48 -17.02
C GLY A 41 -6.02 14.55 -15.98
N LYS A 42 -6.03 15.80 -16.43
CA LYS A 42 -6.03 16.96 -15.52
C LYS A 42 -7.44 17.27 -15.05
N CYS A 43 -7.60 17.47 -13.75
CA CYS A 43 -8.85 18.00 -13.20
C CYS A 43 -9.03 19.46 -13.64
N GLN A 44 -10.20 19.80 -14.15
CA GLN A 44 -10.55 21.17 -14.51
C GLN A 44 -10.88 22.00 -13.26
N THR A 45 -10.82 23.32 -13.38
CA THR A 45 -11.14 24.22 -12.26
C THR A 45 -12.59 24.07 -11.84
N GLY A 46 -12.83 23.61 -10.61
CA GLY A 46 -14.18 23.42 -10.05
C GLY A 46 -14.83 22.08 -10.39
N GLU A 47 -14.16 21.23 -11.18
CA GLU A 47 -14.60 19.86 -11.49
C GLU A 47 -14.39 18.95 -10.27
N ALA A 48 -15.39 18.11 -9.95
CA ALA A 48 -15.22 17.07 -8.94
C ALA A 48 -14.27 15.99 -9.46
N VAL A 49 -13.47 15.37 -8.58
CA VAL A 49 -12.43 14.41 -8.99
C VAL A 49 -13.06 13.20 -9.70
N GLU A 50 -14.20 12.74 -9.22
CA GLU A 50 -14.96 11.62 -9.80
C GLU A 50 -15.51 11.96 -11.19
N GLN A 51 -15.88 13.23 -11.43
CA GLN A 51 -16.31 13.70 -12.75
C GLN A 51 -15.13 13.74 -13.72
N ALA A 52 -13.98 14.26 -13.28
CA ALA A 52 -12.76 14.25 -14.06
C ALA A 52 -12.34 12.81 -14.40
N LEU A 53 -12.36 11.89 -13.42
CA LEU A 53 -12.04 10.47 -13.63
C LEU A 53 -12.93 9.85 -14.71
N ALA A 54 -14.25 10.03 -14.61
CA ALA A 54 -15.20 9.46 -15.56
C ALA A 54 -15.00 10.02 -16.97
N ARG A 55 -14.81 11.35 -17.09
CA ARG A 55 -14.57 12.02 -18.37
C ARG A 55 -13.28 11.53 -19.03
N GLU A 56 -12.16 11.55 -18.31
CA GLU A 56 -10.85 11.17 -18.86
C GLU A 56 -10.84 9.69 -19.29
N LEU A 57 -11.42 8.78 -18.49
CA LEU A 57 -11.51 7.36 -18.87
C LEU A 57 -12.45 7.12 -20.06
N GLU A 58 -13.51 7.90 -20.20
CA GLU A 58 -14.39 7.81 -21.37
C GLU A 58 -13.70 8.34 -22.63
N GLU A 59 -13.03 9.50 -22.54
CA GLU A 59 -12.31 10.17 -23.63
C GLU A 59 -11.13 9.33 -24.14
N GLU A 60 -10.30 8.80 -23.24
CA GLU A 60 -9.10 8.07 -23.60
C GLU A 60 -9.37 6.60 -23.97
N LEU A 61 -10.34 5.96 -23.30
CA LEU A 61 -10.49 4.50 -23.32
C LEU A 61 -11.88 3.98 -23.70
N GLY A 62 -12.88 4.86 -23.79
CA GLY A 62 -14.27 4.45 -24.00
C GLY A 62 -14.87 3.73 -22.78
N ILE A 63 -14.32 3.99 -21.59
CA ILE A 63 -14.74 3.36 -20.33
C ILE A 63 -15.69 4.28 -19.60
N VAL A 64 -16.90 3.79 -19.34
CA VAL A 64 -17.90 4.49 -18.51
C VAL A 64 -17.84 3.93 -17.09
N VAL A 65 -17.33 4.74 -16.16
CA VAL A 65 -17.19 4.36 -14.74
C VAL A 65 -18.57 4.21 -14.10
N GLN A 66 -18.82 3.09 -13.42
CA GLN A 66 -20.03 2.88 -12.61
C GLN A 66 -19.75 3.01 -11.11
N GLN A 67 -18.61 2.50 -10.66
CA GLN A 67 -18.18 2.59 -9.28
C GLN A 67 -16.66 2.73 -9.21
N ALA A 68 -16.21 3.68 -8.41
CA ALA A 68 -14.81 3.88 -8.11
C ALA A 68 -14.64 4.22 -6.62
N ARG A 69 -13.44 3.99 -6.09
CA ARG A 69 -13.04 4.43 -4.76
C ARG A 69 -11.62 5.01 -4.79
N PRO A 70 -11.23 5.86 -3.81
CA PRO A 70 -9.84 6.27 -3.67
C PRO A 70 -8.93 5.04 -3.50
N LEU A 71 -7.74 5.10 -4.10
CA LEU A 71 -6.68 4.12 -3.93
C LEU A 71 -5.48 4.73 -3.19
N ILE A 72 -4.92 5.81 -3.74
CA ILE A 72 -3.78 6.52 -3.16
C ILE A 72 -3.71 7.94 -3.73
N ARG A 73 -3.23 8.88 -2.93
CA ARG A 73 -2.93 10.24 -3.38
C ARG A 73 -1.45 10.54 -3.16
N ILE A 74 -0.78 11.08 -4.17
CA ILE A 74 0.68 11.28 -4.16
C ILE A 74 0.99 12.72 -4.58
N SER A 75 1.73 13.44 -3.74
CA SER A 75 2.27 14.76 -4.06
C SER A 75 3.70 14.63 -4.58
N HIS A 76 3.91 14.92 -5.86
CA HIS A 76 5.23 14.82 -6.48
C HIS A 76 5.72 16.17 -6.99
N ALA A 77 6.97 16.52 -6.68
CA ALA A 77 7.61 17.75 -7.14
C ALA A 77 8.62 17.45 -8.25
N TYR A 78 8.30 17.84 -9.47
CA TYR A 78 9.25 17.92 -10.58
C TYR A 78 10.02 19.26 -10.51
N PRO A 79 11.18 19.39 -11.18
CA PRO A 79 11.94 20.65 -11.20
C PRO A 79 11.13 21.87 -11.66
N ASP A 80 10.16 21.67 -12.56
CA ASP A 80 9.34 22.72 -13.18
C ASP A 80 7.95 22.90 -12.54
N LYS A 81 7.43 21.91 -11.80
CA LYS A 81 6.04 21.93 -11.29
C LYS A 81 5.79 20.93 -10.16
N LYS A 82 4.73 21.18 -9.39
CA LYS A 82 4.17 20.23 -8.43
C LYS A 82 2.92 19.56 -9.01
N VAL A 83 2.81 18.25 -8.87
CA VAL A 83 1.68 17.45 -9.33
C VAL A 83 1.08 16.73 -8.13
N LEU A 84 -0.24 16.80 -8.01
CA LEU A 84 -1.02 15.95 -7.13
C LEU A 84 -1.64 14.85 -8.00
N LEU A 85 -1.20 13.62 -7.81
CA LEU A 85 -1.79 12.44 -8.44
C LEU A 85 -2.87 11.89 -7.51
N ASP A 86 -4.13 11.96 -7.93
CA ASP A 86 -5.27 11.41 -7.21
C ASP A 86 -5.74 10.15 -7.93
N VAL A 87 -5.42 8.99 -7.37
CA VAL A 87 -5.52 7.71 -8.05
C VAL A 87 -6.68 6.90 -7.49
N TRP A 88 -7.52 6.41 -8.38
CA TRP A 88 -8.78 5.74 -8.06
C TRP A 88 -8.78 4.29 -8.51
N HIS A 89 -9.30 3.42 -7.66
CA HIS A 89 -9.60 2.04 -7.98
C HIS A 89 -10.96 1.97 -8.69
N VAL A 90 -11.00 1.44 -9.92
CA VAL A 90 -12.21 1.31 -10.74
C VAL A 90 -12.45 -0.18 -11.05
N GLU A 91 -13.47 -0.75 -10.41
CA GLU A 91 -13.80 -2.17 -10.55
C GLU A 91 -15.09 -2.40 -11.37
N GLN A 92 -16.07 -1.50 -11.25
CA GLN A 92 -17.31 -1.58 -12.02
C GLN A 92 -17.34 -0.48 -13.09
N TRP A 93 -17.40 -0.91 -14.35
CA TRP A 93 -17.42 -0.03 -15.51
C TRP A 93 -18.10 -0.71 -16.71
N ARG A 94 -18.47 0.07 -17.72
CA ARG A 94 -19.08 -0.38 -18.98
C ARG A 94 -18.29 0.09 -20.19
N GLY A 95 -18.50 -0.57 -21.32
CA GLY A 95 -17.84 -0.30 -22.59
C GLY A 95 -16.84 -1.38 -22.96
N GLN A 96 -16.04 -1.12 -23.99
CA GLN A 96 -14.91 -1.94 -24.36
C GLN A 96 -13.67 -1.05 -24.27
N ALA A 97 -12.67 -1.48 -23.51
CA ALA A 97 -11.43 -0.72 -23.37
C ALA A 97 -10.61 -0.78 -24.68
N TYR A 98 -10.32 0.37 -25.26
CA TYR A 98 -9.38 0.52 -26.38
C TYR A 98 -8.80 1.93 -26.38
N GLY A 99 -7.59 2.13 -26.91
CA GLY A 99 -7.00 3.47 -27.00
C GLY A 99 -7.73 4.34 -28.04
N ARG A 100 -8.61 5.23 -27.60
CA ARG A 100 -9.39 6.13 -28.48
C ARG A 100 -8.53 7.18 -29.18
N GLU A 101 -7.35 7.44 -28.66
CA GLU A 101 -6.35 8.37 -29.22
C GLU A 101 -5.29 7.63 -30.06
N GLY A 102 -5.48 6.33 -30.33
CA GLY A 102 -4.52 5.48 -31.05
C GLY A 102 -3.36 4.99 -30.17
N GLN A 103 -3.43 5.18 -28.86
CA GLN A 103 -2.46 4.66 -27.91
C GLN A 103 -2.59 3.14 -27.75
N THR A 104 -1.47 2.47 -27.50
CA THR A 104 -1.47 1.05 -27.16
C THR A 104 -1.98 0.87 -25.73
N VAL A 105 -2.94 -0.03 -25.55
CA VAL A 105 -3.45 -0.41 -24.24
C VAL A 105 -3.18 -1.89 -23.96
N GLN A 106 -2.96 -2.24 -22.70
CA GLN A 106 -2.67 -3.61 -22.31
C GLN A 106 -3.21 -3.93 -20.91
N TRP A 107 -3.90 -5.06 -20.80
CA TRP A 107 -4.26 -5.67 -19.52
C TRP A 107 -3.05 -6.39 -18.91
N CYS A 108 -2.74 -6.06 -17.65
CA CYS A 108 -1.55 -6.55 -16.95
C CYS A 108 -1.89 -6.99 -15.53
N ARG A 109 -1.34 -8.14 -15.09
CA ARG A 109 -1.45 -8.53 -13.68
C ARG A 109 -0.68 -7.55 -12.77
N PRO A 110 -1.19 -7.19 -11.58
CA PRO A 110 -0.50 -6.27 -10.65
C PRO A 110 0.96 -6.65 -10.35
N ASN A 111 1.22 -7.95 -10.16
CA ASN A 111 2.57 -8.46 -9.86
C ASN A 111 3.54 -8.36 -11.05
N SER A 112 3.05 -8.18 -12.28
CA SER A 112 3.89 -8.03 -13.48
C SER A 112 4.35 -6.59 -13.71
N LEU A 113 3.80 -5.62 -12.97
CA LEU A 113 4.04 -4.19 -13.21
C LEU A 113 5.47 -3.76 -12.89
N LYS A 114 6.15 -4.42 -11.94
CA LYS A 114 7.56 -4.11 -11.60
C LYS A 114 8.53 -4.31 -12.78
N ASN A 115 8.14 -5.11 -13.79
CA ASN A 115 8.97 -5.40 -14.97
C ASN A 115 8.75 -4.38 -16.11
N LYS A 116 7.89 -3.38 -15.92
CA LYS A 116 7.58 -2.35 -16.91
C LYS A 116 8.19 -1.02 -16.49
N GLN A 117 8.48 -0.17 -17.46
CA GLN A 117 9.01 1.16 -17.21
C GLN A 117 7.87 2.16 -17.01
N PHE A 118 7.89 2.83 -15.86
CA PHE A 118 6.93 3.85 -15.45
C PHE A 118 7.65 5.13 -15.01
N PRO A 119 6.97 6.28 -15.03
CA PRO A 119 7.45 7.48 -14.35
C PRO A 119 7.74 7.23 -12.86
N ALA A 120 8.71 7.93 -12.29
CA ALA A 120 9.09 7.79 -10.88
C ALA A 120 7.90 7.96 -9.92
N ALA A 121 7.01 8.91 -10.23
CA ALA A 121 5.81 9.19 -9.44
C ALA A 121 4.78 8.04 -9.38
N ASN A 122 4.90 7.02 -10.24
CA ASN A 122 3.97 5.90 -10.28
C ASN A 122 4.40 4.72 -9.39
N HIS A 123 5.63 4.71 -8.84
CA HIS A 123 6.09 3.60 -7.98
C HIS A 123 5.14 3.37 -6.78
N PRO A 124 4.67 4.40 -6.05
CA PRO A 124 3.73 4.17 -4.95
C PRO A 124 2.37 3.65 -5.42
N ILE A 125 1.95 3.96 -6.65
CA ILE A 125 0.74 3.40 -7.26
C ILE A 125 0.92 1.91 -7.54
N ILE A 126 2.07 1.54 -8.12
CA ILE A 126 2.43 0.13 -8.38
C ILE A 126 2.46 -0.66 -7.07
N THR A 127 2.99 -0.07 -6.00
CA THR A 127 2.95 -0.66 -4.66
C THR A 127 1.51 -0.80 -4.16
N ALA A 128 0.69 0.26 -4.25
CA ALA A 128 -0.70 0.25 -3.78
C ALA A 128 -1.55 -0.87 -4.43
N VAL A 129 -1.40 -1.09 -5.73
CA VAL A 129 -2.15 -2.13 -6.46
C VAL A 129 -1.67 -3.56 -6.20
N GLN A 130 -0.50 -3.72 -5.59
CA GLN A 130 0.04 -5.03 -5.17
C GLN A 130 -0.29 -5.37 -3.73
N LEU A 131 -0.76 -4.40 -2.94
CA LEU A 131 -1.07 -4.58 -1.54
C LEU A 131 -2.55 -4.94 -1.34
N PRO A 132 -2.87 -5.86 -0.42
CA PRO A 132 -4.25 -6.07 0.00
C PRO A 132 -4.76 -4.88 0.83
N SER A 133 -6.02 -4.94 1.25
CA SER A 133 -6.58 -3.99 2.23
C SER A 133 -6.51 -4.49 3.67
N LEU A 134 -6.07 -5.73 3.90
CA LEU A 134 -5.89 -6.32 5.22
C LEU A 134 -4.42 -6.66 5.45
N TYR A 135 -3.85 -6.14 6.53
CA TYR A 135 -2.49 -6.45 6.96
C TYR A 135 -2.51 -7.12 8.33
N LEU A 136 -2.36 -8.44 8.35
CA LEU A 136 -2.38 -9.22 9.59
C LEU A 136 -1.08 -9.00 10.38
N ILE A 137 -1.19 -8.59 11.64
CA ILE A 137 -0.06 -8.58 12.58
C ILE A 137 -0.26 -9.75 13.54
N THR A 138 0.69 -10.68 13.63
CA THR A 138 0.54 -11.82 14.54
C THR A 138 0.57 -11.36 16.00
N PRO A 139 -0.11 -12.07 16.93
CA PRO A 139 0.17 -11.92 18.34
C PRO A 139 1.56 -12.44 18.68
N GLU A 140 1.99 -12.19 19.92
CA GLU A 140 3.22 -12.77 20.45
C GLU A 140 3.05 -14.30 20.58
N PRO A 141 3.91 -15.12 19.96
CA PRO A 141 3.87 -16.57 20.15
C PRO A 141 4.34 -16.93 21.58
N VAL A 142 3.78 -17.99 22.16
CA VAL A 142 4.17 -18.44 23.51
C VAL A 142 5.62 -18.98 23.53
N SER A 143 6.04 -19.59 22.42
CA SER A 143 7.42 -20.04 22.19
C SER A 143 7.70 -20.14 20.70
N PHE A 144 8.97 -20.30 20.30
CA PHE A 144 9.36 -20.51 18.90
C PHE A 144 8.83 -21.81 18.28
N GLN A 145 8.27 -22.73 19.08
CA GLN A 145 7.65 -23.97 18.63
C GLN A 145 6.15 -24.01 18.94
N ASP A 146 5.52 -22.87 19.19
CA ASP A 146 4.10 -22.77 19.51
C ASP A 146 3.22 -23.34 18.38
N LYS A 147 2.80 -24.59 18.54
CA LYS A 147 1.98 -25.30 17.55
C LYS A 147 0.61 -24.65 17.36
N ALA A 148 0.02 -24.10 18.43
CA ALA A 148 -1.28 -23.45 18.37
C ALA A 148 -1.18 -22.15 17.56
N PHE A 149 -0.10 -21.39 17.74
CA PHE A 149 0.21 -20.21 16.94
C PHE A 149 0.29 -20.54 15.44
N PHE A 150 1.08 -21.54 15.05
CA PHE A 150 1.24 -21.90 13.63
C PHE A 150 -0.04 -22.47 13.01
N TYR A 151 -0.77 -23.31 13.75
CA TYR A 151 -2.08 -23.79 13.32
C TYR A 151 -3.06 -22.64 13.09
N ARG A 152 -3.01 -21.62 13.97
CA ARG A 152 -3.87 -20.45 13.83
C ARG A 152 -3.45 -19.55 12.67
N LEU A 153 -2.14 -19.35 12.46
CA LEU A 153 -1.64 -18.62 11.29
C LEU A 153 -2.10 -19.30 9.99
N GLU A 154 -1.93 -20.62 9.88
CA GLU A 154 -2.42 -21.40 8.73
C GLU A 154 -3.93 -21.22 8.55
N ALA A 155 -4.71 -21.33 9.62
CA ALA A 155 -6.16 -21.11 9.55
C ALA A 155 -6.56 -19.67 9.13
N CYS A 156 -5.78 -18.64 9.50
CA CYS A 156 -6.00 -17.26 9.05
C CYS A 156 -5.68 -17.09 7.56
N LEU A 157 -4.63 -17.75 7.07
CA LEU A 157 -4.26 -17.75 5.65
C LEU A 157 -5.27 -18.54 4.79
N ASP A 158 -5.82 -19.63 5.33
CA ASP A 158 -6.84 -20.45 4.65
C ASP A 158 -8.22 -19.77 4.61
N LYS A 159 -8.52 -18.95 5.63
CA LYS A 159 -9.82 -18.30 5.81
C LYS A 159 -9.66 -16.80 5.80
N GLN A 160 -9.34 -16.16 4.68
CA GLN A 160 -9.57 -14.74 4.40
C GLN A 160 -8.77 -14.28 3.16
N ASP A 161 -9.09 -13.08 2.67
CA ASP A 161 -8.23 -12.26 1.80
C ASP A 161 -6.93 -11.77 2.51
N ILE A 162 -6.35 -12.56 3.43
CA ILE A 162 -5.07 -12.24 4.07
C ILE A 162 -3.93 -12.73 3.17
N SER A 163 -3.33 -11.79 2.45
CA SER A 163 -2.13 -12.02 1.63
C SER A 163 -0.92 -11.21 2.10
N LEU A 164 -1.03 -10.48 3.21
CA LEU A 164 0.07 -9.72 3.82
C LEU A 164 0.08 -9.93 5.34
N VAL A 165 1.20 -10.43 5.85
CA VAL A 165 1.38 -10.83 7.26
C VAL A 165 2.65 -10.21 7.83
N GLN A 166 2.57 -9.72 9.07
CA GLN A 166 3.69 -9.30 9.90
C GLN A 166 3.90 -10.31 11.04
N LEU A 167 5.03 -11.00 11.06
CA LEU A 167 5.43 -11.77 12.24
C LEU A 167 5.96 -10.83 13.32
N ARG A 168 5.22 -10.73 14.43
CA ARG A 168 5.60 -9.95 15.61
C ARG A 168 5.88 -10.88 16.80
N ALA A 169 7.15 -11.03 17.13
CA ALA A 169 7.60 -11.85 18.26
C ALA A 169 8.75 -11.14 19.01
N LYS A 170 8.42 -10.23 19.93
CA LYS A 170 9.40 -9.39 20.64
C LYS A 170 10.16 -10.12 21.74
N ASN A 171 9.60 -11.23 22.24
CA ASN A 171 10.14 -11.93 23.41
C ASN A 171 11.07 -13.10 23.05
N LEU A 172 11.21 -13.42 21.76
CA LEU A 172 12.09 -14.49 21.30
C LEU A 172 13.54 -14.00 21.17
N SER A 173 14.50 -14.88 21.46
CA SER A 173 15.90 -14.65 21.10
C SER A 173 16.05 -14.54 19.58
N ALA A 174 17.12 -13.92 19.08
CA ALA A 174 17.34 -13.79 17.62
C ALA A 174 17.32 -15.16 16.90
N ARG A 175 17.95 -16.18 17.52
CA ARG A 175 17.94 -17.56 16.99
C ARG A 175 16.52 -18.13 16.91
N ASP A 176 15.77 -18.00 18.00
CA ASP A 176 14.42 -18.54 18.12
C ASP A 176 13.43 -17.79 17.22
N TYR A 177 13.64 -16.49 17.05
CA TYR A 177 12.89 -15.66 16.11
C TYR A 177 13.10 -16.15 14.68
N CYS A 178 14.35 -16.36 14.23
CA CYS A 178 14.64 -16.87 12.89
C CYS A 178 13.96 -18.22 12.65
N TYR A 179 14.03 -19.14 13.61
CA TYR A 179 13.33 -20.43 13.49
C TYR A 179 11.80 -20.27 13.36
N CYS A 180 11.22 -19.37 14.16
CA CYS A 180 9.79 -19.05 14.09
C CYS A 180 9.43 -18.45 12.72
N ALA A 181 10.26 -17.52 12.23
CA ALA A 181 10.11 -16.85 10.93
C ALA A 181 10.19 -17.83 9.75
N GLU A 182 11.14 -18.77 9.75
CA GLU A 182 11.23 -19.82 8.72
C GLU A 182 9.97 -20.68 8.65
N LYS A 183 9.37 -21.01 9.79
CA LYS A 183 8.11 -21.76 9.83
C LYS A 183 6.94 -20.92 9.31
N ALA A 184 6.82 -19.67 9.75
CA ALA A 184 5.78 -18.76 9.28
C ALA A 184 5.91 -18.51 7.77
N LEU A 185 7.14 -18.37 7.26
CA LEU A 185 7.42 -18.14 5.84
C LEU A 185 6.88 -19.30 4.99
N ARG A 186 7.19 -20.54 5.37
CA ARG A 186 6.68 -21.74 4.67
C ARG A 186 5.16 -21.81 4.63
N LEU A 187 4.46 -21.33 5.66
CA LEU A 187 3.00 -21.28 5.66
C LEU A 187 2.49 -20.19 4.71
N CYS A 188 3.10 -19.01 4.73
CA CYS A 188 2.74 -17.89 3.86
C CYS A 188 2.99 -18.25 2.38
N ASP A 189 4.14 -18.84 2.05
CA ASP A 189 4.50 -19.23 0.67
C ASP A 189 3.48 -20.20 0.06
N ARG A 190 3.00 -21.17 0.84
CA ARG A 190 1.99 -22.15 0.40
C ARG A 190 0.68 -21.50 -0.02
N GLN A 191 0.34 -20.37 0.61
CA GLN A 191 -0.88 -19.61 0.34
C GLN A 191 -0.61 -18.35 -0.49
N ALA A 192 0.57 -18.23 -1.11
CA ALA A 192 1.00 -17.06 -1.88
C ALA A 192 0.86 -15.72 -1.11
N ALA A 193 0.99 -15.77 0.22
CA ALA A 193 0.97 -14.60 1.09
C ALA A 193 2.40 -14.07 1.33
N GLN A 194 2.51 -12.75 1.48
CA GLN A 194 3.75 -12.08 1.78
C GLN A 194 3.96 -12.01 3.29
N LEU A 195 5.17 -12.39 3.71
CA LEU A 195 5.60 -12.34 5.11
C LEU A 195 6.64 -11.24 5.31
N LEU A 196 6.28 -10.23 6.10
CA LEU A 196 7.19 -9.25 6.67
C LEU A 196 7.52 -9.64 8.11
N ILE A 197 8.77 -9.44 8.52
CA ILE A 197 9.19 -9.72 9.90
C ILE A 197 9.47 -8.44 10.66
N ASN A 198 9.01 -8.37 11.90
CA ASN A 198 9.31 -7.24 12.78
C ASN A 198 10.70 -7.37 13.42
N ALA A 199 11.76 -7.51 12.62
CA ALA A 199 13.15 -7.74 13.04
C ALA A 199 14.15 -6.93 12.18
N THR A 200 15.46 -7.11 12.35
CA THR A 200 16.43 -6.35 11.53
C THR A 200 16.41 -6.79 10.07
N ALA A 201 16.92 -5.96 9.16
CA ALA A 201 17.02 -6.28 7.75
C ALA A 201 17.94 -7.49 7.48
N GLU A 202 19.01 -7.63 8.26
CA GLU A 202 19.93 -8.78 8.19
C GLU A 202 19.20 -10.08 8.53
N MET A 203 18.29 -10.06 9.52
CA MET A 203 17.46 -11.23 9.84
C MET A 203 16.49 -11.56 8.71
N ALA A 204 15.90 -10.56 8.06
CA ALA A 204 15.00 -10.76 6.93
C ALA A 204 15.72 -11.41 5.75
N LEU A 205 16.93 -10.92 5.44
CA LEU A 205 17.81 -11.51 4.41
C LEU A 205 18.27 -12.92 4.77
N SER A 206 18.63 -13.17 6.02
CA SER A 206 19.09 -14.47 6.50
C SER A 206 18.01 -15.55 6.41
N VAL A 207 16.77 -15.21 6.78
CA VAL A 207 15.62 -16.13 6.70
C VAL A 207 15.09 -16.23 5.26
N GLY A 208 15.28 -15.20 4.44
CA GLY A 208 14.74 -15.10 3.08
C GLY A 208 13.28 -14.67 3.04
N THR A 209 12.84 -13.82 3.98
CA THR A 209 11.45 -13.32 4.00
C THR A 209 11.20 -12.28 2.91
N HIS A 210 9.92 -12.02 2.62
CA HIS A 210 9.51 -11.06 1.59
C HIS A 210 9.85 -9.61 1.93
N GLY A 211 10.21 -9.34 3.19
CA GLY A 211 10.66 -8.04 3.64
C GLY A 211 10.69 -7.89 5.15
N VAL A 212 10.79 -6.64 5.58
CA VAL A 212 10.89 -6.24 6.98
C VAL A 212 9.81 -5.23 7.35
N HIS A 213 9.37 -5.26 8.60
CA HIS A 213 8.59 -4.19 9.21
C HIS A 213 9.42 -3.52 10.32
N LEU A 214 9.83 -2.28 10.10
CA LEU A 214 10.57 -1.46 11.06
C LEU A 214 9.63 -0.96 12.17
N THR A 215 10.07 -1.04 13.42
CA THR A 215 9.47 -0.22 14.49
C THR A 215 9.80 1.24 14.26
N SER A 216 9.06 2.18 14.88
CA SER A 216 9.37 3.61 14.81
C SER A 216 10.82 3.90 15.24
N GLU A 217 11.32 3.25 16.30
CA GLU A 217 12.73 3.34 16.72
C GLU A 217 13.71 2.93 15.61
N ARG A 218 13.47 1.80 14.93
CA ARG A 218 14.35 1.33 13.85
C ARG A 218 14.23 2.16 12.59
N LEU A 219 13.02 2.68 12.31
CA LEU A 219 12.79 3.64 11.25
C LEU A 219 13.67 4.86 11.47
N LEU A 220 13.57 5.51 12.63
CA LEU A 220 14.33 6.72 12.95
C LEU A 220 15.85 6.50 13.04
N ALA A 221 16.27 5.28 13.40
CA ALA A 221 17.68 4.90 13.41
C ALA A 221 18.25 4.60 12.00
N SER A 222 17.40 4.38 11.00
CA SER A 222 17.84 4.09 9.63
C SER A 222 18.22 5.37 8.90
N VAL A 223 19.43 5.41 8.33
CA VAL A 223 19.87 6.58 7.54
C VAL A 223 19.39 6.46 6.08
N GLU A 224 19.26 5.24 5.60
CA GLU A 224 18.86 4.88 4.24
C GLU A 224 17.92 3.67 4.25
N ARG A 225 17.38 3.32 3.08
CA ARG A 225 16.57 2.13 2.90
C ARG A 225 17.39 0.87 3.25
N PRO A 226 16.93 0.01 4.18
CA PRO A 226 17.77 -1.08 4.70
C PRO A 226 17.73 -2.37 3.85
N LEU A 227 16.90 -2.42 2.80
CA LEU A 227 16.77 -3.58 1.91
C LEU A 227 16.74 -3.13 0.43
N ARG A 228 17.13 -4.07 -0.45
CA ARG A 228 16.99 -3.96 -1.90
C ARG A 228 15.53 -3.79 -2.35
N ASP A 229 15.33 -3.19 -3.54
CA ASP A 229 14.00 -2.77 -4.05
C ASP A 229 13.03 -3.92 -4.38
N ASP A 230 13.51 -5.16 -4.51
CA ASP A 230 12.65 -6.33 -4.70
C ASP A 230 12.06 -6.87 -3.39
N LEU A 231 12.56 -6.43 -2.23
CA LEU A 231 12.04 -6.79 -0.92
C LEU A 231 11.28 -5.62 -0.29
N TRP A 232 10.22 -5.94 0.45
CA TRP A 232 9.39 -4.93 1.10
C TRP A 232 10.06 -4.33 2.33
N VAL A 233 9.97 -3.01 2.47
CA VAL A 233 10.27 -2.28 3.70
C VAL A 233 9.00 -1.58 4.15
N ALA A 234 8.43 -2.05 5.25
CA ALA A 234 7.32 -1.40 5.92
C ALA A 234 7.81 -0.71 7.21
N ALA A 235 7.10 0.30 7.69
CA ALA A 235 7.41 0.91 8.98
C ALA A 235 6.17 1.26 9.81
N SER A 236 6.31 1.22 11.13
CA SER A 236 5.35 1.83 12.05
C SER A 236 5.62 3.33 12.14
N CYS A 237 4.56 4.14 11.99
CA CYS A 237 4.61 5.58 12.17
C CYS A 237 3.51 6.03 13.16
N HIS A 238 3.79 7.11 13.89
CA HIS A 238 2.96 7.66 14.97
C HIS A 238 2.91 9.20 14.93
N SER A 239 3.70 9.84 14.07
CA SER A 239 3.82 11.29 13.99
C SER A 239 4.19 11.76 12.58
N LEU A 240 4.07 13.07 12.34
CA LEU A 240 4.54 13.71 11.12
C LEU A 240 6.03 13.46 10.85
N GLU A 241 6.87 13.60 11.88
CA GLU A 241 8.32 13.40 11.77
C GLU A 241 8.66 11.99 11.26
N GLU A 242 7.96 10.98 11.77
CA GLU A 242 8.15 9.59 11.35
C GLU A 242 7.67 9.35 9.91
N VAL A 243 6.55 9.96 9.49
CA VAL A 243 6.07 9.90 8.10
C VAL A 243 7.06 10.57 7.15
N GLU A 244 7.57 11.75 7.49
CA GLU A 244 8.59 12.45 6.70
C GLU A 244 9.90 11.66 6.62
N HIS A 245 10.29 10.99 7.71
CA HIS A 245 11.45 10.11 7.72
C HIS A 245 11.23 8.88 6.83
N ALA A 246 10.07 8.23 6.93
CA ALA A 246 9.68 7.10 6.09
C ALA A 246 9.70 7.46 4.59
N ASN A 247 9.20 8.65 4.24
CA ASN A 247 9.28 9.19 2.88
C ASN A 247 10.73 9.35 2.42
N ARG A 248 11.61 9.85 3.29
CA ARG A 248 13.02 10.14 2.99
C ARG A 248 13.82 8.88 2.71
N ILE A 249 13.65 7.85 3.53
CA ILE A 249 14.35 6.56 3.33
C ILE A 249 13.65 5.67 2.31
N GLY A 250 12.48 6.08 1.79
CA GLY A 250 11.77 5.38 0.72
C GLY A 250 11.25 4.01 1.14
N VAL A 251 10.49 3.94 2.25
CA VAL A 251 9.74 2.72 2.59
C VAL A 251 8.59 2.48 1.61
N ASP A 252 8.16 1.23 1.47
CA ASP A 252 7.11 0.84 0.52
C ASP A 252 5.70 1.01 1.07
N LEU A 253 5.54 0.91 2.39
CA LEU A 253 4.28 1.19 3.07
C LEU A 253 4.53 1.59 4.52
N ILE A 254 3.57 2.30 5.10
CA ILE A 254 3.56 2.61 6.53
C ILE A 254 2.31 2.09 7.21
N VAL A 255 2.42 1.86 8.50
CA VAL A 255 1.32 1.55 9.40
C VAL A 255 1.19 2.69 10.39
N LEU A 256 0.09 3.42 10.32
CA LEU A 256 -0.14 4.63 11.09
C LEU A 256 -1.15 4.36 12.21
N GLY A 257 -0.77 4.65 13.45
CA GLY A 257 -1.64 4.44 14.60
C GLY A 257 -1.05 4.95 15.92
N PRO A 258 -1.75 4.73 17.06
CA PRO A 258 -3.07 4.14 17.13
C PRO A 258 -4.16 5.13 16.66
N VAL A 259 -5.06 4.72 15.76
CA VAL A 259 -6.19 5.54 15.30
C VAL A 259 -7.30 5.60 16.35
N HIS A 260 -7.65 4.47 16.94
CA HIS A 260 -8.51 4.39 18.14
C HIS A 260 -7.69 3.98 19.37
N ALA A 261 -8.23 4.23 20.56
CA ALA A 261 -7.67 3.71 21.79
C ALA A 261 -7.57 2.17 21.73
N THR A 262 -6.43 1.62 22.14
CA THR A 262 -6.18 0.17 22.07
C THR A 262 -5.43 -0.32 23.30
N PRO A 263 -5.77 -1.51 23.84
CA PRO A 263 -5.01 -2.11 24.93
C PRO A 263 -3.55 -2.39 24.59
N SER A 264 -3.19 -2.51 23.30
CA SER A 264 -1.80 -2.76 22.89
C SER A 264 -0.90 -1.52 22.99
N HIS A 265 -1.49 -0.33 23.09
CA HIS A 265 -0.82 0.97 23.28
C HIS A 265 -1.69 1.84 24.22
N SER A 266 -1.85 1.41 25.47
CA SER A 266 -2.75 2.04 26.44
C SER A 266 -2.34 3.45 26.86
N GLU A 267 -1.05 3.79 26.71
CA GLU A 267 -0.48 5.09 27.13
C GLU A 267 -0.46 6.12 25.99
N ALA A 268 -0.76 5.73 24.75
CA ALA A 268 -0.73 6.63 23.60
C ALA A 268 -2.10 7.31 23.40
N SER A 269 -2.09 8.63 23.20
CA SER A 269 -3.27 9.36 22.73
C SER A 269 -3.62 8.90 21.31
N PRO A 270 -4.87 8.49 21.04
CA PRO A 270 -5.27 8.08 19.70
C PRO A 270 -5.24 9.26 18.72
N LEU A 271 -4.76 9.01 17.51
CA LEU A 271 -4.71 9.98 16.41
C LEU A 271 -6.12 10.43 15.99
N GLY A 272 -7.06 9.48 15.93
CA GLY A 272 -8.34 9.67 15.28
C GLY A 272 -8.24 9.76 13.75
N TRP A 273 -9.39 9.68 13.09
CA TRP A 273 -9.47 9.65 11.62
C TRP A 273 -9.10 10.98 10.95
N PHE A 274 -9.31 12.11 11.64
CA PHE A 274 -8.93 13.42 11.11
C PHE A 274 -7.41 13.53 10.95
N GLU A 275 -6.65 13.26 12.02
CA GLU A 275 -5.19 13.30 11.98
C GLU A 275 -4.61 12.22 11.07
N PHE A 276 -5.21 11.01 11.08
CA PHE A 276 -4.85 9.94 10.15
C PHE A 276 -4.91 10.42 8.68
N CYS A 277 -5.98 11.13 8.31
CA CYS A 277 -6.13 11.71 6.97
C CYS A 277 -5.06 12.77 6.67
N GLN A 278 -4.80 13.69 7.62
CA GLN A 278 -3.76 14.72 7.45
C GLN A 278 -2.38 14.12 7.21
N LEU A 279 -2.00 13.08 7.96
CA LEU A 279 -0.71 12.42 7.82
C LEU A 279 -0.63 11.57 6.53
N THR A 280 -1.75 10.96 6.12
CA THR A 280 -1.80 10.16 4.89
C THR A 280 -1.60 11.01 3.64
N GLU A 281 -2.12 12.25 3.62
CA GLU A 281 -1.87 13.23 2.53
C GLU A 281 -0.39 13.61 2.38
N LEU A 282 0.41 13.38 3.42
CA LEU A 282 1.84 13.67 3.44
C LEU A 282 2.71 12.44 3.16
N ALA A 283 2.13 11.24 3.14
CA ALA A 283 2.84 10.00 2.86
C ALA A 283 3.05 9.81 1.35
N ASN A 284 4.25 9.38 0.97
CA ASN A 284 4.60 9.04 -0.41
C ASN A 284 4.40 7.55 -0.71
N CYS A 285 3.72 6.82 0.17
CA CYS A 285 3.49 5.38 0.07
C CYS A 285 2.12 4.99 0.66
N PRO A 286 1.60 3.80 0.35
CA PRO A 286 0.38 3.26 0.96
C PRO A 286 0.41 3.26 2.50
N VAL A 287 -0.70 3.66 3.11
CA VAL A 287 -0.86 3.78 4.57
C VAL A 287 -1.93 2.82 5.08
N PHE A 288 -1.57 1.93 6.01
CA PHE A 288 -2.55 1.12 6.74
C PHE A 288 -2.90 1.78 8.07
N ALA A 289 -4.20 1.87 8.37
CA ALA A 289 -4.66 2.29 9.69
C ALA A 289 -4.43 1.18 10.73
N LEU A 290 -3.92 1.51 11.92
CA LEU A 290 -3.70 0.58 13.02
C LEU A 290 -4.22 1.16 14.33
N GLY A 291 -4.63 0.27 15.25
CA GLY A 291 -5.02 0.62 16.61
C GLY A 291 -6.54 0.61 16.78
N GLY A 292 -7.07 -0.49 17.33
CA GLY A 292 -8.51 -0.69 17.52
C GLY A 292 -9.30 -0.96 16.23
N MET A 293 -8.62 -1.25 15.12
CA MET A 293 -9.24 -1.48 13.81
C MET A 293 -10.00 -2.81 13.72
N ASN A 294 -11.11 -2.79 12.99
CA ASN A 294 -11.85 -3.96 12.52
C ASN A 294 -11.93 -4.01 10.99
N VAL A 295 -12.32 -5.16 10.42
CA VAL A 295 -12.41 -5.37 8.96
C VAL A 295 -13.47 -4.44 8.33
N GLU A 296 -14.54 -4.16 9.06
CA GLU A 296 -15.64 -3.28 8.62
C GLU A 296 -15.20 -1.81 8.48
N GLU A 297 -14.03 -1.44 9.00
CA GLU A 297 -13.47 -0.09 8.89
C GLU A 297 -12.62 0.11 7.64
N VAL A 298 -12.41 -0.92 6.81
CA VAL A 298 -11.67 -0.81 5.55
C VAL A 298 -12.23 0.30 4.63
N PRO A 299 -13.55 0.40 4.38
CA PRO A 299 -14.10 1.50 3.58
C PRO A 299 -13.82 2.89 4.19
N LYS A 300 -13.76 2.98 5.53
CA LYS A 300 -13.43 4.21 6.22
C LYS A 300 -11.95 4.57 6.06
N ALA A 301 -11.07 3.58 6.08
CA ALA A 301 -9.65 3.78 5.78
C ALA A 301 -9.46 4.34 4.37
N TRP A 302 -10.10 3.75 3.35
CA TRP A 302 -10.06 4.25 1.97
C TRP A 302 -10.56 5.70 1.85
N ALA A 303 -11.67 6.03 2.52
CA ALA A 303 -12.22 7.39 2.51
C ALA A 303 -11.30 8.44 3.16
N HIS A 304 -10.33 8.01 3.98
CA HIS A 304 -9.34 8.89 4.62
C HIS A 304 -7.93 8.71 3.99
N GLY A 305 -7.85 8.17 2.77
CA GLY A 305 -6.61 8.04 2.00
C GLY A 305 -5.79 6.78 2.28
N GLY A 306 -6.23 5.93 3.23
CA GLY A 306 -5.52 4.71 3.60
C GLY A 306 -5.70 3.58 2.57
N GLN A 307 -4.73 2.68 2.51
CA GLN A 307 -4.76 1.42 1.75
C GLN A 307 -5.77 0.41 2.33
N GLY A 308 -5.95 0.45 3.65
CA GLY A 308 -6.76 -0.49 4.40
C GLY A 308 -6.42 -0.49 5.88
N VAL A 309 -6.63 -1.62 6.55
CA VAL A 309 -6.42 -1.77 8.00
C VAL A 309 -5.35 -2.83 8.32
N ALA A 310 -4.52 -2.51 9.31
CA ALA A 310 -3.64 -3.45 9.97
C ALA A 310 -4.21 -3.79 11.35
N ALA A 311 -4.23 -5.08 11.71
CA ALA A 311 -4.76 -5.50 13.00
C ALA A 311 -4.16 -6.80 13.51
N ILE A 312 -4.17 -6.94 14.85
CA ILE A 312 -3.86 -8.20 15.54
C ILE A 312 -5.17 -8.96 15.79
N ARG A 313 -5.97 -8.53 16.77
CA ARG A 313 -7.12 -9.30 17.27
C ARG A 313 -8.21 -9.51 16.23
N ALA A 314 -8.53 -8.49 15.43
CA ALA A 314 -9.62 -8.56 14.46
C ALA A 314 -9.33 -9.57 13.33
N LEU A 315 -8.05 -9.72 12.94
CA LEU A 315 -7.62 -10.61 11.85
C LEU A 315 -7.12 -11.98 12.34
N TRP A 316 -6.48 -12.02 13.51
CA TRP A 316 -6.10 -13.28 14.16
C TRP A 316 -7.31 -14.02 14.72
N GLY A 317 -8.37 -13.30 15.09
CA GLY A 317 -9.58 -13.78 15.76
C GLY A 317 -9.39 -14.02 17.27
N LYS A 318 -10.47 -14.42 17.95
CA LYS A 318 -10.42 -14.72 19.40
C LYS A 318 -9.46 -15.91 19.67
N PRO A 319 -8.66 -15.85 20.75
CA PRO A 319 -7.77 -16.93 21.16
C PRO A 319 -8.53 -18.24 21.39
#